data_AF-A0A9E5XNM0-F1
#
_entry.id   AF-A0A9E5XNM0-F1
#
_cell.length_a   1.000
_cell.length_b   1.000
_cell.length_c   1.000
_cell.angle_alpha   90.00
_cell.angle_beta   90.00
_cell.angle_gamma   90.00
#
_symmetry.space_group_name_H-M   'P 1'
#
loop_
_entity.id
_entity.type
_entity.pdbx_description
1 polymer ?
#
loop_
_entity_poly.entity_id
_entity_poly.type
_entity_poly.pdbx_seq_one_letter_code
_entity_poly.pdbx_strand_id
1 'polypeptide(L)' 'MDTINELAQALREVKAKRRAGELDERAFYHHLLELAVQLVQLLLDEPNMTEQDVRKQVPLVLAFLEDQIARYQDRH' A
#
# COMPACT_ATOMS: atom_id res chain seq x y z
N MET A 1 -12.61 -16.78 -1.33
CA MET A 1 -11.31 -16.50 -1.97
C MET A 1 -10.56 -15.56 -1.03
N ASP A 2 -9.31 -15.87 -0.69
CA ASP A 2 -8.55 -15.07 0.30
C ASP A 2 -8.09 -13.75 -0.32
N THR A 3 -8.81 -12.67 -0.05
CA THR A 3 -8.58 -11.33 -0.65
C THR A 3 -7.15 -10.82 -0.43
N ILE A 4 -6.51 -11.21 0.67
CA ILE A 4 -5.10 -10.85 0.95
C ILE A 4 -4.10 -11.55 0.01
N ASN A 5 -4.39 -12.79 -0.41
CA ASN A 5 -3.56 -13.53 -1.34
C ASN A 5 -3.66 -12.95 -2.75
N GLU A 6 -4.83 -12.46 -3.13
CA GLU A 6 -5.06 -11.74 -4.38
C GLU A 6 -4.31 -10.41 -4.41
N LEU A 7 -4.34 -9.64 -3.32
CA LEU A 7 -3.58 -8.40 -3.21
C LEU A 7 -2.06 -8.65 -3.28
N ALA A 8 -1.57 -9.68 -2.60
CA ALA A 8 -0.17 -10.08 -2.66
C ALA A 8 0.24 -10.49 -4.08
N GLN A 9 -0.63 -11.21 -4.80
CA GLN A 9 -0.40 -11.57 -6.19
C GLN A 9 -0.38 -10.34 -7.10
N ALA A 10 -1.34 -9.43 -6.96
CA ALA A 10 -1.40 -8.19 -7.73
C ALA A 10 -0.13 -7.33 -7.52
N LEU A 11 0.36 -7.23 -6.29
CA LEU A 11 1.63 -6.54 -6.00
C LEU A 11 2.83 -7.20 -6.72
N ARG A 12 2.89 -8.54 -6.74
CA ARG A 12 3.95 -9.26 -7.47
C ARG A 12 3.90 -8.96 -8.97
N GLU A 13 2.72 -8.96 -9.55
CA GLU A 13 2.51 -8.69 -10.98
C GLU A 13 2.89 -7.25 -11.35
N VAL A 14 2.43 -6.26 -10.59
CA VAL A 14 2.78 -4.85 -10.81
C VAL A 14 4.29 -4.63 -10.74
N LYS A 15 4.98 -5.29 -9.80
CA LYS A 15 6.45 -5.25 -9.71
C LYS A 15 7.13 -5.94 -10.90
N ALA A 16 6.58 -7.06 -11.38
CA ALA A 16 7.12 -7.76 -12.54
C ALA A 16 6.99 -6.91 -13.81
N LYS A 17 5.82 -6.31 -14.06
CA LYS A 17 5.57 -5.42 -15.20
C LYS A 17 6.51 -4.20 -15.20
N ARG A 18 6.73 -3.58 -14.03
CA ARG A 18 7.72 -2.48 -13.91
C ARG A 18 9.13 -2.94 -14.25
N ARG A 19 9.56 -4.12 -13.77
CA ARG A 19 10.89 -4.68 -14.08
C ARG A 19 11.05 -5.02 -15.56
N ALA A 20 9.99 -5.45 -16.22
CA ALA A 20 9.98 -5.75 -17.65
C ALA A 20 9.93 -4.49 -18.53
N GLY A 21 9.78 -3.29 -17.95
CA GLY A 21 9.66 -2.03 -18.69
C GLY A 21 8.25 -1.78 -19.26
N GLU A 22 7.27 -2.61 -18.88
CA GLU A 22 5.88 -2.50 -19.34
C GLU A 22 5.11 -1.37 -18.63
N LEU A 23 5.64 -0.87 -17.50
CA LEU A 23 5.11 0.27 -16.76
C LEU A 23 6.15 1.37 -16.69
N ASP A 24 5.76 2.59 -17.07
CA ASP A 24 6.51 3.79 -16.75
C ASP A 24 6.37 4.14 -15.25
N GLU A 25 7.12 5.14 -14.80
CA GLU A 25 7.16 5.53 -13.38
C GLU A 25 5.82 6.03 -12.86
N ARG A 26 5.05 6.75 -13.69
CA ARG A 26 3.77 7.32 -13.29
C ARG A 26 2.71 6.22 -13.18
N ALA A 27 2.64 5.34 -14.16
CA ALA A 27 1.74 4.19 -14.16
C ALA A 27 2.06 3.24 -12.98
N PHE A 28 3.34 2.99 -12.72
CA PHE A 28 3.75 2.19 -11.58
C PHE A 28 3.34 2.84 -10.25
N TYR A 29 3.57 4.15 -10.10
CA TYR A 29 3.14 4.90 -8.91
C TYR A 29 1.62 4.82 -8.68
N HIS A 30 0.82 5.00 -9.74
CA HIS A 30 -0.64 4.91 -9.64
C HIS A 30 -1.09 3.52 -9.17
N HIS A 31 -0.54 2.45 -9.75
CA HIS A 31 -0.87 1.08 -9.31
C HIS A 31 -0.49 0.81 -7.85
N LEU A 32 0.64 1.35 -7.37
CA LEU A 32 0.99 1.22 -5.96
C LEU A 32 0.00 1.93 -5.04
N LEU A 33 -0.50 3.11 -5.43
CA LEU A 33 -1.54 3.82 -4.67
C LEU A 33 -2.86 3.05 -4.66
N GLU A 34 -3.29 2.49 -5.80
CA GLU A 34 -4.50 1.66 -5.89
C GLU A 34 -4.41 0.45 -4.96
N LEU A 35 -3.27 -0.25 -4.96
CA LEU A 35 -3.02 -1.39 -4.07
C LEU A 35 -3.00 -0.96 -2.60
N ALA A 36 -2.46 0.22 -2.28
CA ALA A 36 -2.47 0.75 -0.93
C ALA A 36 -3.89 1.05 -0.43
N VAL A 37 -4.75 1.62 -1.28
CA VAL A 37 -6.16 1.86 -0.96
C VAL A 37 -6.89 0.53 -0.69
N GLN A 38 -6.68 -0.48 -1.52
CA GLN A 38 -7.26 -1.81 -1.32
C GLN A 38 -6.77 -2.44 -0.01
N LEU A 39 -5.48 -2.33 0.31
CA LEU A 39 -4.93 -2.81 1.58
C LEU A 39 -5.60 -2.14 2.78
N VAL A 40 -5.74 -0.81 2.74
CA VAL A 40 -6.38 -0.05 3.81
C VAL A 40 -7.81 -0.52 4.03
N GLN A 41 -8.58 -0.74 2.96
CA GLN A 41 -9.95 -1.25 3.08
C GLN A 41 -9.98 -2.61 3.79
N LEU A 42 -9.10 -3.54 3.40
CA LEU A 42 -9.00 -4.85 4.06
C LEU A 42 -8.61 -4.75 5.54
N LEU A 43 -7.71 -3.85 5.89
CA LEU A 43 -7.29 -3.64 7.28
C LEU A 43 -8.40 -3.03 8.14
N LEU A 44 -9.21 -2.15 7.56
CA LEU A 44 -10.37 -1.56 8.25
C LEU A 44 -11.51 -2.55 8.44
N ASP A 45 -11.69 -3.45 7.47
CA ASP A 45 -12.74 -4.46 7.49
C ASP A 45 -12.36 -5.72 8.31
N GLU A 46 -11.12 -5.82 8.82
CA GLU A 46 -10.64 -6.97 9.61
C GLU A 46 -11.27 -7.00 11.01
N PRO A 47 -12.24 -7.90 11.27
CA PRO A 47 -13.00 -7.88 12.52
C PRO A 47 -12.19 -8.37 13.74
N ASN A 48 -11.05 -9.04 13.54
CA ASN A 48 -10.31 -9.71 14.61
C ASN A 48 -8.90 -9.13 14.86
N MET A 49 -8.66 -7.87 14.52
CA MET A 49 -7.36 -7.24 14.78
C MET A 49 -7.10 -7.10 16.29
N THR A 50 -6.04 -7.75 16.79
CA THR A 50 -5.69 -7.66 18.21
C THR A 50 -5.04 -6.33 18.54
N GLU A 51 -5.08 -5.92 19.82
CA GLU A 51 -4.38 -4.71 20.27
C GLU A 51 -2.86 -4.79 20.01
N GLN A 52 -2.29 -5.99 20.11
CA GLN A 52 -0.88 -6.21 19.80
C GLN A 52 -0.58 -5.97 18.31
N ASP A 53 -1.48 -6.37 17.42
CA ASP A 53 -1.33 -6.12 15.98
C ASP A 53 -1.47 -4.63 15.67
N VAL A 54 -2.46 -3.96 16.26
CA VAL A 54 -2.64 -2.50 16.15
C VAL A 54 -1.35 -1.78 16.57
N ARG A 55 -0.79 -2.10 17.74
CA ARG A 55 0.43 -1.46 18.26
C ARG A 55 1.64 -1.61 17.33
N LYS A 56 1.72 -2.71 16.56
CA LYS A 56 2.77 -2.91 15.56
C LYS A 56 2.54 -2.10 14.29
N GLN A 57 1.29 -1.88 13.89
CA GLN A 57 0.93 -1.17 12.66
C GLN A 57 1.00 0.36 12.80
N VAL A 58 0.59 0.91 13.95
CA VAL A 58 0.57 2.37 14.21
C VAL A 58 1.86 3.09 13.79
N PRO A 59 3.07 2.68 14.22
CA PRO A 59 4.29 3.40 13.83
C PRO A 59 4.58 3.33 12.33
N LEU A 60 4.18 2.25 11.64
CA LEU A 60 4.38 2.11 10.20
C LEU A 60 3.48 3.07 9.42
N VAL A 61 2.21 3.16 9.83
CA VAL A 61 1.24 4.08 9.22
C VAL A 61 1.65 5.53 9.49
N LEU A 62 2.07 5.84 10.71
CA LEU A 62 2.50 7.20 11.06
C LEU A 62 3.70 7.65 10.21
N ALA A 63 4.75 6.84 10.14
CA ALA A 63 5.94 7.17 9.35
C ALA A 63 5.61 7.35 7.85
N PHE A 64 4.73 6.52 7.31
CA PHE A 64 4.26 6.67 5.93
C PHE A 64 3.53 8.01 5.73
N LEU A 65 2.55 8.34 6.58
CA LEU A 65 1.77 9.57 6.47
C LEU A 65 2.64 10.81 6.62
N GLU A 66 3.55 10.82 7.60
CA GLU A 66 4.48 11.93 7.82
C GLU A 66 5.36 12.20 6.58
N ASP A 67 5.95 11.15 5.98
CA ASP A 67 6.77 11.29 4.77
C ASP A 67 5.95 11.77 3.57
N GLN A 68 4.73 11.25 3.37
CA GLN A 68 3.89 11.68 2.26
C GLN A 68 3.39 13.12 2.42
N ILE A 69 3.03 13.54 3.64
CA ILE A 69 2.62 14.92 3.92
C ILE A 69 3.79 15.88 3.72
N ALA A 70 4.98 15.58 4.26
CA ALA A 70 6.16 16.42 4.08
C ALA A 70 6.52 16.58 2.59
N ARG A 71 6.54 15.48 1.82
CA ARG A 71 6.78 15.55 0.37
C ARG A 71 5.71 16.31 -0.40
N TYR A 72 4.46 16.25 0.04
CA TYR A 72 3.39 17.02 -0.58
C TYR A 72 3.59 18.51 -0.31
N GLN A 73 3.94 18.88 0.93
CA GLN A 73 4.27 20.26 1.28
C GLN A 73 5.48 20.77 0.51
N ASP A 74 6.55 19.99 0.33
CA ASP A 74 7.74 20.43 -0.42
C ASP A 74 7.47 20.67 -1.92
N ARG A 75 6.43 20.05 -2.47
CA ARG A 75 6.01 20.22 -3.88
C ARG A 75 5.10 21.43 -4.09
N HIS A 76 4.60 22.05 -3.02
CA HIS A 76 3.58 23.09 -3.03
C HIS A 76 4.02 24.35 -2.27
#